data_AF-A0A958GVC2-F1
#
_entry.id   AF-A0A958GVC2-F1
#
_cell.length_a   1.000
_cell.length_b   1.000
_cell.length_c   1.000
_cell.angle_alpha   90.00
_cell.angle_beta   90.00
_cell.angle_gamma   90.00
#
_symmetry.space_group_name_H-M   'P 1'
#
loop_
_entity.id
_entity.type
_entity.pdbx_description
1 polymer ?
#
loop_
_entity_poly.entity_id
_entity_poly.type
_entity_poly.pdbx_seq_one_letter_code
_entity_poly.pdbx_strand_id
1 'polypeptide(L)'
;KLSKPALEKLRAHRWGGNVRELRNVIERAAILSESDTIDADTIWFDDLSARPEGDFLDRHPELSGMSVEDVEREMIRAALKRTGGVQSNAARQLGIPKSTLAGRIDKLGLRELLAELSGK
;
A
#
# COMPACT_ATOMS: atom_id res chain seq x y z
N LYS A 1 -28.50 3.35 11.03
CA LYS A 1 -28.58 2.91 12.46
C LYS A 1 -27.75 1.63 12.64
N LEU A 2 -27.30 1.30 13.85
CA LEU A 2 -26.63 0.02 14.15
C LEU A 2 -27.59 -0.89 14.91
N SER A 3 -27.67 -2.17 14.52
CA SER A 3 -28.37 -3.15 15.34
C SER A 3 -27.60 -3.41 16.64
N LYS A 4 -28.29 -3.92 17.67
CA LYS A 4 -27.64 -4.26 18.95
C LYS A 4 -26.51 -5.29 18.76
N PRO A 5 -26.69 -6.38 17.98
CA PRO A 5 -25.61 -7.30 17.64
C PRO A 5 -24.43 -6.63 16.93
N ALA A 6 -24.69 -5.70 16.00
CA ALA A 6 -23.64 -4.96 15.30
C ALA A 6 -22.77 -4.14 16.27
N LEU A 7 -23.42 -3.48 17.23
CA LEU A 7 -22.74 -2.67 18.24
C LEU A 7 -21.91 -3.53 19.22
N GLU A 8 -22.40 -4.70 19.59
CA GLU A 8 -21.67 -5.68 20.40
C GLU A 8 -20.45 -6.23 19.64
N LYS A 9 -20.61 -6.55 18.36
CA LYS A 9 -19.52 -7.01 17.48
C LYS A 9 -18.40 -5.97 17.36
N LEU A 10 -18.73 -4.68 17.19
CA LEU A 10 -17.75 -3.58 17.15
C LEU A 10 -17.03 -3.38 18.49
N ARG A 11 -17.74 -3.53 19.62
CA ARG A 11 -17.16 -3.40 20.97
C ARG A 11 -16.22 -4.56 21.33
N ALA A 12 -16.49 -5.76 20.81
CA ALA A 12 -15.66 -6.93 21.02
C ALA A 12 -14.34 -6.88 20.22
N HIS A 13 -14.29 -6.10 19.14
CA HIS A 13 -13.10 -5.98 18.30
C HIS A 13 -12.02 -5.09 18.95
N ARG A 14 -10.75 -5.52 18.86
CA ARG A 14 -9.61 -4.76 19.37
C ARG A 14 -9.08 -3.81 18.30
N TRP A 15 -9.46 -2.55 18.38
CA TRP A 15 -9.14 -1.50 17.40
C TRP A 15 -7.68 -1.00 17.38
N GLY A 16 -6.76 -1.59 18.16
CA GLY A 16 -5.33 -1.23 18.15
C GLY A 16 -4.97 0.26 18.32
N GLY A 17 -5.91 1.12 18.77
CA GLY A 17 -5.74 2.58 18.84
C GLY A 17 -6.04 3.35 17.55
N ASN A 18 -6.57 2.70 16.51
CA ASN A 18 -6.78 3.32 15.21
C ASN A 18 -8.25 3.66 14.94
N VAL A 19 -8.70 4.87 15.33
CA VAL A 19 -10.08 5.33 15.04
C VAL A 19 -10.40 5.37 13.54
N ARG A 20 -9.37 5.46 12.67
CA ARG A 20 -9.58 5.40 11.21
C ARG A 20 -10.08 4.04 10.75
N GLU A 21 -9.72 2.99 11.49
CA GLU A 21 -10.17 1.62 11.22
C GLU A 21 -11.66 1.47 11.49
N LEU A 22 -12.14 1.96 12.64
CA LEU A 22 -13.57 2.00 12.96
C LEU A 22 -14.34 2.77 11.89
N ARG A 23 -13.82 3.94 11.47
CA ARG A 23 -14.43 4.72 10.40
C ARG A 23 -14.54 3.92 9.11
N ASN A 24 -13.47 3.28 8.65
CA ASN A 24 -13.47 2.49 7.42
C ASN A 24 -14.46 1.32 7.49
N VAL A 25 -14.52 0.61 8.62
CA VAL A 25 -15.45 -0.50 8.83
C VAL A 25 -16.90 -0.01 8.75
N ILE A 26 -17.23 1.10 9.43
CA ILE A 26 -18.58 1.69 9.41
C ILE A 26 -18.95 2.23 8.03
N GLU A 27 -18.03 2.92 7.34
CA GLU A 27 -18.27 3.45 5.99
C GLU A 27 -18.57 2.33 5.00
N ARG A 28 -17.79 1.24 5.01
CA ARG A 28 -18.06 0.08 4.16
C ARG A 28 -19.36 -0.61 4.52
N ALA A 29 -19.63 -0.81 5.79
CA ALA A 29 -20.88 -1.44 6.24
C ALA A 29 -22.09 -0.59 5.84
N ALA A 30 -21.99 0.74 5.85
CA ALA A 30 -23.03 1.64 5.37
C ALA A 30 -23.25 1.55 3.85
N ILE A 31 -22.18 1.39 3.06
CA ILE A 31 -22.26 1.19 1.60
C ILE A 31 -22.92 -0.14 1.25
N LEU A 32 -22.62 -1.20 2.00
CA LEU A 32 -23.10 -2.56 1.74
C LEU A 32 -24.47 -2.86 2.37
N SER A 33 -24.98 -1.97 3.23
CA SER A 33 -26.27 -2.17 3.88
C SER A 33 -27.41 -1.90 2.90
N GLU A 34 -28.25 -2.90 2.66
CA GLU A 34 -29.48 -2.76 1.86
C GLU A 34 -30.62 -2.06 2.65
N SER A 35 -30.40 -1.76 3.93
CA SER A 35 -31.39 -1.13 4.81
C SER A 35 -30.82 0.06 5.59
N ASP A 36 -31.69 0.83 6.24
CA ASP A 36 -31.31 1.93 7.16
C ASP A 36 -30.67 1.42 8.47
N THR A 37 -30.60 0.10 8.68
CA THR A 37 -29.94 -0.53 9.84
C THR A 37 -28.83 -1.48 9.39
N ILE A 38 -27.60 -1.20 9.84
CA ILE A 38 -26.43 -2.07 9.66
C ILE A 38 -26.53 -3.19 10.71
N ASP A 39 -26.60 -4.43 10.22
CA ASP A 39 -26.58 -5.61 11.08
C ASP A 39 -25.16 -6.16 11.30
N ALA A 40 -24.99 -7.07 12.26
CA ALA A 40 -23.69 -7.67 12.57
C ALA A 40 -23.08 -8.38 11.36
N ASP A 41 -23.92 -8.99 10.51
CA ASP A 41 -23.49 -9.72 9.31
C ASP A 41 -22.95 -8.78 8.21
N THR A 42 -23.29 -7.49 8.26
CA THR A 42 -22.76 -6.45 7.38
C THR A 42 -21.41 -5.89 7.87
N ILE A 43 -20.99 -6.24 9.09
CA ILE A 43 -19.71 -5.80 9.67
C ILE A 43 -18.63 -6.84 9.41
N TRP A 44 -17.68 -6.46 8.57
CA TRP A 44 -16.51 -7.26 8.24
C TRP A 44 -15.27 -6.51 8.70
N PHE A 45 -14.53 -7.13 9.62
CA PHE A 45 -13.20 -6.68 9.97
C PHE A 45 -12.26 -7.19 8.89
N ASP A 46 -11.46 -6.31 8.33
CA ASP A 46 -10.27 -6.78 7.63
C ASP A 46 -9.46 -7.56 8.67
N ASP A 47 -8.85 -8.67 8.26
CA ASP A 47 -7.89 -9.35 9.12
C ASP A 47 -6.65 -8.45 9.27
N LEU A 48 -6.78 -7.44 10.12
CA LEU A 48 -5.68 -6.58 10.53
C LEU A 48 -4.85 -7.26 11.62
N SER A 49 -5.26 -8.43 12.11
CA SER A 49 -4.36 -9.29 12.88
C SER A 49 -3.27 -9.91 12.01
N ALA A 50 -3.51 -10.00 10.69
CA ALA A 50 -2.47 -10.26 9.70
C ALA A 50 -1.62 -9.02 9.36
N ARG A 51 -1.91 -7.83 9.94
CA ARG A 51 -0.97 -6.72 9.87
C ARG A 51 0.15 -7.06 10.84
N PRO A 52 1.35 -7.39 10.35
CA PRO A 52 2.39 -7.92 11.21
C PRO A 52 2.73 -6.91 12.31
N GLU A 53 2.77 -7.35 13.57
CA GLU A 53 3.13 -6.50 14.71
C GLU A 53 4.53 -5.88 14.50
N GLY A 54 4.75 -4.65 15.01
CA GLY A 54 6.01 -3.90 14.89
C GLY A 54 5.97 -2.72 13.90
N ASP A 55 6.95 -1.83 13.99
CA ASP A 55 7.12 -0.77 12.98
C ASP A 55 7.51 -1.39 11.63
N PHE A 56 7.19 -0.72 10.52
CA PHE A 56 7.60 -1.15 9.18
C PHE A 56 9.11 -1.32 9.08
N LEU A 57 9.88 -0.46 9.73
CA LEU A 57 11.35 -0.55 9.78
C LEU A 57 11.85 -1.71 10.64
N ASP A 58 11.13 -2.12 11.69
CA ASP A 58 11.50 -3.30 12.49
C ASP A 58 11.41 -4.59 11.68
N ARG A 59 10.45 -4.64 10.74
CA ARG A 59 10.23 -5.78 9.85
C ARG A 59 11.11 -5.77 8.60
N HIS A 60 11.68 -4.62 8.28
CA HIS A 60 12.58 -4.42 7.16
C HIS A 60 13.91 -3.82 7.64
N PRO A 61 14.67 -4.55 8.47
CA PRO A 61 15.95 -4.05 8.99
C PRO A 61 16.95 -3.74 7.88
N GLU A 62 16.82 -4.35 6.70
CA GLU A 62 17.60 -4.04 5.49
C GLU A 62 17.39 -2.61 4.98
N LEU A 63 16.24 -1.99 5.29
CA LEU A 63 15.96 -0.60 4.95
C LEU A 63 16.46 0.36 6.04
N SER A 64 16.84 -0.15 7.22
CA SER A 64 17.33 0.67 8.31
C SER A 64 18.65 1.34 7.93
N GLY A 65 18.69 2.66 8.02
CA GLY A 65 19.85 3.48 7.61
C GLY A 65 19.92 3.80 6.12
N MET A 66 19.02 3.29 5.27
CA MET A 66 18.91 3.72 3.88
C MET A 66 18.21 5.08 3.81
N SER A 67 18.70 5.98 2.96
CA SER A 67 17.94 7.19 2.67
C SER A 67 16.71 6.85 1.82
N VAL A 68 15.69 7.71 1.88
CA VAL A 68 14.51 7.58 0.99
C VAL A 68 14.93 7.54 -0.48
N GLU A 69 15.99 8.27 -0.83
CA GLU A 69 16.51 8.30 -2.19
C GLU A 69 17.16 6.97 -2.60
N ASP A 70 17.84 6.29 -1.67
CA ASP A 70 18.45 4.97 -1.94
C ASP A 70 17.38 3.89 -2.14
N VAL A 71 16.35 3.90 -1.29
CA VAL A 71 15.21 2.99 -1.43
C VAL A 71 14.49 3.23 -2.76
N GLU A 72 14.26 4.50 -3.12
CA GLU A 72 13.67 4.89 -4.41
C GLU A 72 14.53 4.41 -5.58
N ARG A 73 15.86 4.59 -5.50
CA ARG A 73 16.81 4.16 -6.54
C ARG A 73 16.76 2.66 -6.77
N GLU A 74 16.79 1.85 -5.72
CA GLU A 74 16.72 0.39 -5.87
C GLU A 74 15.36 -0.09 -6.36
N MET A 75 14.26 0.54 -5.95
CA MET A 75 12.91 0.26 -6.45
C MET A 75 12.82 0.50 -7.97
N ILE A 76 13.30 1.66 -8.43
CA ILE A 76 13.29 2.01 -9.86
C ILE A 76 14.21 1.08 -10.65
N ARG A 77 15.42 0.81 -10.14
CA ARG A 77 16.37 -0.12 -10.75
C ARG A 77 15.80 -1.53 -10.91
N ALA A 78 15.12 -2.05 -9.88
CA ALA A 78 14.48 -3.36 -9.93
C ALA A 78 13.33 -3.40 -10.95
N ALA A 79 12.50 -2.34 -11.02
CA ALA A 79 11.41 -2.25 -11.99
C ALA A 79 11.94 -2.17 -13.44
N LEU A 80 12.99 -1.39 -13.69
CA LEU A 80 13.62 -1.32 -15.01
C LEU A 80 14.19 -2.67 -15.43
N LYS A 81 14.91 -3.38 -14.55
CA LYS A 81 15.45 -4.71 -14.85
C LYS A 81 14.35 -5.73 -15.18
N ARG A 82 13.29 -5.79 -14.36
CA ARG A 82 12.14 -6.70 -14.58
C ARG A 82 11.40 -6.45 -15.89
N THR A 83 11.45 -5.22 -16.39
CA THR A 83 10.76 -4.81 -17.61
C THR A 83 11.68 -4.67 -18.82
N GLY A 84 12.94 -5.08 -18.71
CA GLY A 84 13.93 -4.94 -19.80
C GLY A 84 14.14 -3.49 -20.23
N GLY A 85 14.06 -2.53 -19.31
CA GLY A 85 14.21 -1.11 -19.61
C GLY A 85 12.97 -0.42 -20.18
N VAL A 86 11.84 -1.12 -20.37
CA VAL A 86 10.61 -0.50 -20.87
C VAL A 86 9.98 0.42 -19.81
N GLN A 87 10.31 1.72 -19.87
CA GLN A 87 9.91 2.70 -18.86
C GLN A 87 8.39 2.78 -18.63
N SER A 88 7.56 2.64 -19.66
CA SER A 88 6.09 2.66 -19.50
C SER A 88 5.60 1.49 -18.64
N ASN A 89 6.24 0.32 -18.76
CA ASN A 89 5.92 -0.86 -17.97
C ASN A 89 6.47 -0.72 -16.55
N ALA A 90 7.71 -0.21 -16.39
CA ALA A 90 8.29 0.05 -15.08
C ALA A 90 7.46 1.08 -14.28
N ALA A 91 7.02 2.16 -14.93
CA ALA A 91 6.20 3.20 -14.32
C ALA A 91 4.85 2.64 -13.85
N ARG A 92 4.21 1.81 -14.69
CA ARG A 92 2.97 1.11 -14.34
C ARG A 92 3.17 0.15 -13.16
N GLN A 93 4.28 -0.59 -13.12
CA GLN A 93 4.61 -1.47 -12.00
C GLN A 93 4.79 -0.70 -10.69
N LEU A 94 5.37 0.50 -10.76
CA LEU A 94 5.59 1.39 -9.60
C LEU A 94 4.38 2.26 -9.27
N GLY A 95 3.31 2.24 -10.07
CA GLY A 95 2.10 3.03 -9.84
C GLY A 95 2.30 4.55 -10.03
N ILE A 96 3.29 4.97 -10.83
CA ILE A 96 3.57 6.39 -11.07
C ILE A 96 3.44 6.76 -12.55
N PRO A 97 3.19 8.05 -12.89
CA PRO A 97 3.22 8.50 -14.27
C PRO A 97 4.60 8.26 -14.91
N LYS A 98 4.63 7.91 -16.21
CA LYS A 98 5.87 7.73 -16.96
C LYS A 98 6.77 8.98 -16.92
N SER A 99 6.19 10.18 -16.98
CA SER A 99 6.91 11.45 -16.88
C SER A 99 7.61 11.59 -15.53
N THR A 100 6.94 11.20 -14.44
CA THR A 100 7.52 11.16 -13.10
C THR A 100 8.69 10.18 -13.05
N LEU A 101 8.52 8.97 -13.59
CA LEU A 101 9.61 7.99 -13.63
C LEU A 101 10.82 8.51 -14.42
N ALA A 102 10.61 9.14 -15.57
CA ALA A 102 11.69 9.70 -16.38
C ALA A 102 12.50 10.75 -15.61
N GLY A 103 11.83 11.67 -14.91
CA GLY A 103 12.51 12.65 -14.06
C GLY A 103 13.29 12.01 -12.90
N ARG A 104 12.78 10.91 -12.32
CA ARG A 104 13.49 10.16 -11.27
C ARG A 104 14.71 9.42 -11.81
N ILE A 105 14.62 8.81 -12.99
CA ILE A 105 15.76 8.14 -13.65
C ILE A 105 16.92 9.12 -13.82
N ASP A 106 16.61 10.35 -14.26
CA ASP A 106 17.60 11.39 -14.48
C ASP A 106 18.23 11.86 -13.16
N LYS A 107 17.39 12.18 -12.17
CA LYS A 107 17.85 12.63 -10.85
C LYS A 107 18.73 11.60 -10.16
N LEU A 108 18.40 10.32 -10.31
CA LEU A 108 19.07 9.21 -9.61
C LEU A 108 20.24 8.61 -10.40
N GLY A 109 20.57 9.16 -11.57
CA GLY A 109 21.70 8.70 -12.38
C GLY A 109 21.49 7.32 -13.03
N LEU A 110 20.25 6.90 -13.28
CA LEU A 110 19.92 5.56 -13.78
C LEU A 110 19.88 5.47 -15.32
N ARG A 111 20.33 6.50 -16.03
CA ARG A 111 20.33 6.53 -17.51
C ARG A 111 21.24 5.47 -18.13
N GLU A 112 22.40 5.22 -17.54
CA GLU A 112 23.35 4.22 -18.05
C GLU A 112 22.76 2.81 -18.00
N LEU A 113 22.16 2.45 -16.86
CA LEU A 113 21.41 1.20 -16.70
C LEU A 113 20.29 1.06 -17.74
N LEU A 114 19.56 2.14 -18.03
CA LEU A 114 18.50 2.11 -19.03
C LEU A 114 19.07 1.84 -20.44
N ALA A 115 20.21 2.42 -20.78
CA ALA A 115 20.88 2.20 -22.05
C ALA A 115 21.37 0.75 -22.19
N GLU A 116 21.96 0.19 -21.13
CA GLU A 116 22.38 -1.23 -21.07
C GLU A 116 21.21 -2.19 -21.29
N LEU A 117 20.05 -1.89 -20.69
CA LEU A 117 18.86 -2.74 -20.78
C LEU A 117 18.13 -2.62 -22.11
N SER A 118 18.17 -1.45 -22.76
CA SER A 118 17.52 -1.21 -24.05
C SER A 118 18.36 -1.70 -25.25
N GLY A 119 19.65 -1.95 -25.04
CA GLY A 119 20.56 -2.47 -26.06
C GLY A 119 20.62 -4.00 -26.17
N LYS A 120 19.84 -4.73 -25.36
CA LYS A 120 19.67 -6.19 -25.41
C LYS A 120 18.29 -6.55 -25.96
#